data_AF-A0A939VWH4-F1
#
_entry.id   AF-A0A939VWH4-F1
#
_cell.length_a   1.000
_cell.length_b   1.000
_cell.length_c   1.000
_cell.angle_alpha   90.00
_cell.angle_beta   90.00
_cell.angle_gamma   90.00
#
_symmetry.space_group_name_H-M   'P 1'
#
loop_
_entity.id
_entity.type
_entity.pdbx_description
1 polymer ?
#
loop_
_entity_poly.entity_id
_entity_poly.type
_entity_poly.pdbx_seq_one_letter_code
_entity_poly.pdbx_strand_id
1 'polypeptide(L)'
;MADQIFKKTIYLSGPIMDEHEGIAREWRTAAKNLLGKDFRILDPMRRKFVDRQVDSANEIVEFDLQDVRDADIVLVNYNKASIGTSMEVFYAAFNQGKFVISFSPFTFENCSPWMVRFSTKILPSLEAACGYIKNNFGATCE
;
A
#
# COMPACT_ATOMS: atom_id res chain seq x y z
N MET A 1 25.62 4.56 -22.23
CA MET A 1 25.14 4.77 -20.85
C MET A 1 24.33 3.55 -20.49
N ALA A 2 24.69 2.83 -19.42
CA ALA A 2 23.87 1.71 -18.97
C ALA A 2 22.54 2.27 -18.47
N ASP A 3 21.42 1.78 -19.01
CA ASP A 3 20.11 2.04 -18.43
C ASP A 3 20.14 1.53 -16.99
N GLN A 4 20.06 2.46 -16.02
CA GLN A 4 19.72 2.08 -14.67
C GLN A 4 18.28 1.59 -14.69
N ILE A 5 18.08 0.28 -14.57
CA ILE A 5 16.77 -0.29 -14.33
C ILE A 5 16.33 0.18 -12.94
N PHE A 6 15.58 1.28 -12.89
CA PHE A 6 14.98 1.77 -11.66
C PHE A 6 13.91 0.77 -11.20
N LYS A 7 14.09 0.23 -9.99
CA LYS A 7 13.07 -0.61 -9.36
C LYS A 7 11.81 0.22 -9.17
N LYS A 8 10.67 -0.30 -9.63
CA LYS A 8 9.36 0.30 -9.33
C LYS A 8 9.18 0.41 -7.82
N THR A 9 8.48 1.46 -7.41
CA THR A 9 8.23 1.78 -6.02
C THR A 9 6.83 1.35 -5.61
N ILE A 10 6.71 0.67 -4.48
CA ILE A 10 5.45 0.23 -3.89
C ILE A 10 5.24 0.94 -2.57
N TYR A 11 4.11 1.63 -2.42
CA TYR A 11 3.66 2.14 -1.14
C TYR A 11 2.76 1.12 -0.44
N LEU A 12 2.99 0.90 0.86
CA LEU A 12 2.20 0.01 1.68
C LEU A 12 1.10 0.80 2.39
N SER A 13 -0.14 0.69 1.91
CA SER A 13 -1.32 1.30 2.52
C SER A 13 -2.06 0.25 3.37
N GLY A 14 -2.56 0.65 4.54
CA GLY A 14 -3.30 -0.26 5.41
C GLY A 14 -3.45 0.30 6.82
N PRO A 15 -4.33 -0.29 7.64
CA PRO A 15 -4.58 0.18 9.00
C PRO A 15 -3.30 0.27 9.86
N ILE A 16 -3.23 1.32 10.68
CA ILE A 16 -2.14 1.58 11.65
C ILE A 16 -2.74 2.02 12.98
N MET A 17 -3.66 2.98 12.96
CA MET A 17 -4.40 3.42 14.14
C MET A 17 -5.18 2.25 14.74
N ASP A 18 -5.12 2.10 16.07
CA ASP A 18 -5.77 1.04 16.84
C ASP A 18 -5.37 -0.40 16.45
N GLU A 19 -4.25 -0.56 15.73
CA GLU A 19 -3.59 -1.86 15.55
C GLU A 19 -2.70 -2.13 16.76
N HIS A 20 -3.25 -2.88 17.72
CA HIS A 20 -2.51 -3.39 18.86
C HIS A 20 -1.72 -4.65 18.48
N GLU A 21 -0.77 -5.07 19.31
CA GLU A 21 -0.09 -6.38 19.20
C GLU A 21 0.85 -6.58 17.99
N GLY A 22 1.06 -5.57 17.15
CA GLY A 22 2.08 -5.60 16.09
C GLY A 22 1.62 -6.15 14.75
N ILE A 23 0.32 -6.45 14.59
CA ILE A 23 -0.30 -6.93 13.34
C ILE A 23 0.02 -6.00 12.16
N ALA A 24 -0.07 -4.68 12.35
CA ALA A 24 0.29 -3.69 11.34
C ALA A 24 1.75 -3.82 10.87
N ARG A 25 2.69 -4.16 11.78
CA ARG A 25 4.11 -4.34 11.45
C ARG A 25 4.37 -5.69 10.79
N GLU A 26 3.63 -6.72 11.19
CA GLU A 26 3.83 -8.09 10.72
C GLU A 26 3.61 -8.20 9.21
N TRP A 27 2.44 -7.78 8.71
CA TRP A 27 2.14 -7.90 7.28
C TRP A 27 3.06 -7.03 6.42
N ARG A 28 3.46 -5.85 6.92
CA ARG A 28 4.42 -4.96 6.23
C ARG A 28 5.80 -5.59 6.16
N THR A 29 6.22 -6.29 7.21
CA THR A 29 7.48 -7.06 7.22
C THR A 29 7.41 -8.21 6.23
N ALA A 30 6.30 -8.96 6.20
CA ALA A 30 6.08 -10.01 5.21
C ALA A 30 6.09 -9.45 3.78
N ALA A 31 5.41 -8.33 3.52
CA ALA A 31 5.41 -7.66 2.22
C ALA A 31 6.82 -7.23 1.79
N LYS A 32 7.62 -6.66 2.70
CA LYS A 32 9.04 -6.32 2.44
C LYS A 32 9.87 -7.55 2.09
N ASN A 33 9.67 -8.67 2.80
CA ASN A 33 10.38 -9.92 2.50
C ASN A 33 9.99 -10.48 1.13
N LEU A 34 8.70 -10.40 0.78
CA LEU A 34 8.18 -10.88 -0.49
C LEU A 34 8.62 -10.01 -1.66
N LEU A 35 8.58 -8.67 -1.54
CA LEU A 35 8.72 -7.75 -2.68
C LEU A 35 10.03 -6.95 -2.69
N GLY A 36 10.71 -6.78 -1.56
CA GLY A 36 11.84 -5.85 -1.43
C GLY A 36 13.10 -6.20 -2.23
N LYS A 37 13.20 -7.43 -2.73
CA LYS A 37 14.25 -7.82 -3.68
C LYS A 37 14.06 -7.17 -5.05
N ASP A 38 12.82 -7.03 -5.50
CA ASP A 38 12.47 -6.64 -6.86
C ASP A 38 12.00 -5.17 -6.92
N PHE A 39 11.46 -4.65 -5.82
CA PHE A 39 10.83 -3.34 -5.74
C PHE A 39 11.41 -2.47 -4.61
N ARG A 40 11.36 -1.15 -4.77
CA ARG A 40 11.56 -0.22 -3.66
C ARG A 40 10.28 -0.15 -2.83
N ILE A 41 10.37 -0.30 -1.50
CA ILE A 41 9.19 -0.32 -0.62
C ILE A 41 9.15 0.95 0.23
N LEU A 42 8.02 1.67 0.17
CA LEU A 42 7.69 2.79 1.06
C LEU A 42 6.70 2.29 2.13
N ASP A 43 7.18 2.26 3.38
CA ASP A 43 6.38 1.90 4.54
C ASP A 43 6.11 3.15 5.39
N PRO A 44 4.86 3.57 5.59
CA PRO A 44 4.52 4.74 6.43
C PRO A 44 5.05 4.60 7.86
N MET A 45 5.14 3.37 8.39
CA MET A 45 5.63 3.10 9.75
C MET A 45 7.15 3.30 9.92
N ARG A 46 7.88 3.69 8.88
CA ARG A 46 9.31 4.05 8.99
C ARG A 46 9.54 5.38 9.70
N ARG A 47 8.51 6.23 9.75
CA ARG A 47 8.56 7.53 10.42
C ARG A 47 8.12 7.37 11.88
N LYS A 48 8.75 8.13 12.78
CA LYS A 48 8.39 8.18 14.19
C LYS A 48 7.60 9.47 14.45
N PHE A 49 6.28 9.39 14.44
CA PHE A 49 5.42 10.49 14.85
C PHE A 49 4.96 10.31 16.29
N VAL A 50 4.60 11.41 16.94
CA VAL A 50 3.94 11.39 18.24
C VAL A 50 2.44 11.45 18.00
N ASP A 51 1.74 10.37 18.34
CA ASP A 51 0.30 10.28 18.14
C ASP A 51 -0.43 11.40 18.91
N ARG A 52 -1.53 11.90 18.31
CA ARG A 52 -2.48 12.85 18.92
C ARG A 52 -1.93 14.27 19.19
N GLN A 53 -0.86 14.67 18.51
CA GLN A 53 -0.45 16.08 18.42
C GLN A 53 -0.91 16.68 17.09
N VAL A 54 -1.52 17.87 17.14
CA VAL A 54 -2.15 18.53 15.97
C VAL A 54 -1.13 18.83 14.87
N ASP A 55 0.06 19.34 15.24
CA ASP A 55 1.12 19.62 14.27
C ASP A 55 1.60 18.34 13.57
N SER A 56 1.68 17.22 14.30
CA SER A 56 2.04 15.93 13.72
C SER A 56 0.96 15.36 12.80
N ALA A 57 -0.34 15.66 13.01
CA ALA A 57 -1.41 15.10 12.21
C ALA A 57 -1.37 15.55 10.74
N ASN A 58 -1.13 16.85 10.51
CA ASN A 58 -1.00 17.39 9.15
C ASN A 58 0.25 16.83 8.46
N GLU A 59 1.37 16.77 9.19
CA GLU A 59 2.61 16.20 8.66
C GLU A 59 2.44 14.72 8.30
N ILE A 60 1.82 13.91 9.16
CA ILE A 60 1.54 12.49 8.89
C ILE A 60 0.81 12.35 7.55
N VAL A 61 -0.29 13.08 7.37
CA VAL A 61 -1.10 13.02 6.15
C VAL A 61 -0.29 13.45 4.93
N GLU A 62 0.43 14.58 5.00
CA GLU A 62 1.23 15.04 3.86
C GLU A 62 2.37 14.09 3.50
N PHE A 63 3.00 13.46 4.49
CA PHE A 63 4.04 12.47 4.27
C PHE A 63 3.51 11.18 3.64
N ASP A 64 2.32 10.74 4.02
CA ASP A 64 1.66 9.57 3.42
C ASP A 64 1.23 9.88 1.98
N LEU A 65 0.63 11.06 1.74
CA LEU A 65 0.27 11.49 0.38
C LEU A 65 1.50 11.68 -0.52
N GLN A 66 2.61 12.18 0.01
CA GLN A 66 3.87 12.27 -0.71
C GLN A 66 4.38 10.89 -1.12
N ASP A 67 4.34 9.90 -0.21
CA ASP A 67 4.74 8.54 -0.54
C ASP A 67 3.84 7.89 -1.60
N VAL A 68 2.54 8.16 -1.55
CA VAL A 68 1.61 7.72 -2.60
C VAL A 68 1.96 8.35 -3.95
N ARG A 69 2.34 9.64 -3.99
CA ARG A 69 2.81 10.30 -5.23
C ARG A 69 4.06 9.63 -5.79
N ASP A 70 5.01 9.33 -4.90
CA ASP A 70 6.33 8.77 -5.24
C ASP A 70 6.30 7.27 -5.56
N ALA A 71 5.17 6.60 -5.30
CA ALA A 71 4.97 5.20 -5.63
C ALA A 71 4.46 5.00 -7.06
N ASP A 72 4.86 3.90 -7.69
CA ASP A 72 4.28 3.42 -8.95
C ASP A 72 3.01 2.59 -8.68
N ILE A 73 2.98 1.89 -7.55
CA ILE A 73 1.93 0.95 -7.15
C ILE A 73 1.60 1.17 -5.67
N VAL A 74 0.32 1.07 -5.31
CA VAL A 74 -0.12 1.02 -3.92
C VAL A 74 -0.60 -0.39 -3.58
N LEU A 75 0.08 -1.04 -2.64
CA LEU A 75 -0.34 -2.32 -2.07
C LEU A 75 -1.16 -2.06 -0.81
N VAL A 76 -2.42 -2.50 -0.80
CA VAL A 76 -3.40 -2.16 0.24
C VAL A 76 -3.77 -3.39 1.07
N ASN A 77 -3.59 -3.33 2.38
CA ASN A 77 -4.23 -4.24 3.32
C ASN A 77 -5.66 -3.77 3.61
N TYR A 78 -6.65 -4.43 3.02
CA TYR A 78 -8.07 -4.16 3.21
C TYR A 78 -8.72 -5.23 4.09
N ASN A 79 -8.14 -5.49 5.27
CA ASN A 79 -8.68 -6.43 6.26
C ASN A 79 -9.74 -5.83 7.19
N LYS A 80 -9.79 -4.50 7.31
CA LYS A 80 -10.80 -3.76 8.07
C LYS A 80 -10.96 -2.34 7.51
N ALA A 81 -12.04 -1.66 7.92
CA ALA A 81 -12.23 -0.26 7.59
C ALA A 81 -11.14 0.62 8.22
N SER A 82 -10.57 1.54 7.44
CA SER A 82 -9.57 2.50 7.88
C SER A 82 -9.73 3.78 7.07
N ILE A 83 -9.92 4.91 7.76
CA ILE A 83 -10.12 6.21 7.11
C ILE A 83 -8.87 6.61 6.32
N GLY A 84 -7.69 6.54 6.94
CA GLY A 84 -6.41 6.85 6.27
C GLY A 84 -6.21 6.02 5.02
N THR A 85 -6.38 4.70 5.13
CA THR A 85 -6.28 3.76 3.99
C THR A 85 -7.26 4.11 2.87
N SER A 86 -8.51 4.46 3.22
CA SER A 86 -9.52 4.83 2.22
C SER A 86 -9.15 6.12 1.48
N MET A 87 -8.60 7.11 2.21
CA MET A 87 -8.12 8.37 1.63
C MET A 87 -6.92 8.16 0.71
N GLU A 88 -5.97 7.32 1.12
CA GLU A 88 -4.80 6.94 0.30
C GLU A 88 -5.22 6.22 -0.98
N VAL A 89 -6.15 5.26 -0.90
CA VAL A 89 -6.69 4.52 -2.05
C VAL A 89 -7.38 5.45 -3.03
N PHE A 90 -8.26 6.33 -2.54
CA PHE A 90 -8.93 7.31 -3.37
C PHE A 90 -7.93 8.25 -4.06
N TYR A 91 -6.98 8.80 -3.31
CA TYR A 91 -5.96 9.69 -3.85
C TYR A 91 -5.08 9.00 -4.90
N ALA A 92 -4.63 7.78 -4.62
CA ALA A 92 -3.83 6.98 -5.56
C ALA A 92 -4.57 6.71 -6.87
N ALA A 93 -5.82 6.23 -6.79
CA ALA A 93 -6.58 5.82 -7.96
C ALA A 93 -7.16 7.01 -8.74
N PHE A 94 -7.83 7.93 -8.05
CA PHE A 94 -8.58 9.00 -8.69
C PHE A 94 -7.71 10.21 -9.02
N ASN A 95 -6.86 10.66 -8.10
CA ASN A 95 -6.05 11.85 -8.32
C ASN A 95 -4.73 11.55 -9.05
N GLN A 96 -4.11 10.40 -8.77
CA GLN A 96 -2.77 10.06 -9.29
C GLN A 96 -2.80 9.01 -10.43
N GLY A 97 -3.93 8.35 -10.67
CA GLY A 97 -4.05 7.32 -11.71
C GLY A 97 -3.16 6.09 -11.50
N LYS A 98 -2.82 5.76 -10.25
CA LYS A 98 -1.89 4.67 -9.89
C LYS A 98 -2.60 3.32 -9.86
N PHE A 99 -1.82 2.24 -10.01
CA PHE A 99 -2.30 0.89 -9.76
C PHE A 99 -2.51 0.68 -8.25
N VAL A 100 -3.72 0.28 -7.87
CA VAL A 100 -4.09 -0.04 -6.49
C VAL A 100 -4.38 -1.53 -6.40
N ILE A 101 -3.47 -2.28 -5.77
CA ILE A 101 -3.59 -3.72 -5.58
C ILE A 101 -3.91 -3.98 -4.13
N SER A 102 -5.15 -4.40 -3.87
CA SER A 102 -5.64 -4.66 -2.53
C SER A 102 -5.64 -6.16 -2.23
N PHE A 103 -5.42 -6.52 -0.97
CA PHE A 103 -5.77 -7.84 -0.48
C PHE A 103 -6.77 -7.75 0.67
N SER A 104 -7.70 -8.69 0.74
CA SER A 104 -8.77 -8.68 1.73
C SER A 104 -9.26 -10.10 2.04
N PRO A 105 -9.59 -10.41 3.30
CA PRO A 105 -10.27 -11.65 3.66
C PRO A 105 -11.76 -11.62 3.31
N PHE A 106 -12.31 -10.47 2.89
CA PHE A 106 -13.73 -10.34 2.58
C PHE A 106 -14.10 -11.02 1.26
N THR A 107 -15.29 -11.62 1.24
CA THR A 107 -15.95 -11.95 -0.02
C THR A 107 -16.32 -10.67 -0.77
N PHE A 108 -16.47 -10.76 -2.10
CA PHE A 108 -16.74 -9.59 -2.95
C PHE A 108 -17.99 -8.81 -2.52
N GLU A 109 -19.06 -9.52 -2.14
CA GLU A 109 -20.32 -8.91 -1.64
C GLU A 109 -20.17 -8.10 -0.36
N ASN A 110 -19.13 -8.38 0.44
CA ASN A 110 -18.84 -7.69 1.69
C ASN A 110 -17.81 -6.57 1.52
N CYS A 111 -17.24 -6.41 0.33
CA CYS A 111 -16.35 -5.29 0.04
C CYS A 111 -17.15 -3.99 -0.09
N SER A 112 -16.62 -2.91 0.49
CA SER A 112 -17.16 -1.57 0.28
C SER A 112 -17.14 -1.23 -1.22
N PRO A 113 -18.22 -0.64 -1.78
CA PRO A 113 -18.26 -0.24 -3.18
C PRO A 113 -17.15 0.78 -3.51
N TRP A 114 -16.73 1.59 -2.53
CA TRP A 114 -15.60 2.51 -2.68
C TRP A 114 -14.28 1.77 -2.90
N MET A 115 -14.03 0.71 -2.12
CA MET A 115 -12.84 -0.11 -2.27
C MET A 115 -12.86 -0.90 -3.59
N VAL A 116 -14.01 -1.43 -3.99
CA VAL A 116 -14.17 -2.10 -5.29
C VAL A 116 -13.92 -1.13 -6.44
N ARG A 117 -14.46 0.10 -6.37
CA ARG A 117 -14.35 1.08 -7.45
C ARG A 117 -12.93 1.59 -7.68
N PHE A 118 -12.17 1.76 -6.60
CA PHE A 118 -10.85 2.41 -6.61
C PHE A 118 -9.68 1.43 -6.46
N SER A 119 -9.93 0.15 -6.19
CA SER A 119 -8.91 -0.89 -6.35
C SER A 119 -8.85 -1.34 -7.81
N THR A 120 -7.65 -1.38 -8.39
CA THR A 120 -7.45 -2.01 -9.71
C THR A 120 -7.67 -3.52 -9.64
N LYS A 121 -7.27 -4.14 -8.52
CA LYS A 121 -7.50 -5.55 -8.23
C LYS A 121 -7.65 -5.77 -6.73
N ILE A 122 -8.55 -6.67 -6.34
CA ILE A 122 -8.67 -7.17 -4.96
C ILE A 122 -8.36 -8.67 -5.00
N LEU A 123 -7.46 -9.13 -4.12
CA LEU A 123 -6.97 -10.50 -4.03
C LEU A 123 -7.21 -11.07 -2.63
N PRO A 124 -7.30 -12.40 -2.46
CA PRO A 124 -7.72 -13.00 -1.19
C PRO A 124 -6.65 -12.95 -0.08
N SER A 125 -5.38 -12.72 -0.41
CA SER A 125 -4.29 -12.70 0.57
C SER A 125 -3.12 -11.81 0.14
N LEU A 126 -2.23 -11.51 1.09
CA LEU A 126 -1.00 -10.77 0.85
C LEU A 126 -0.12 -11.47 -0.21
N GLU A 127 0.02 -12.79 -0.13
CA GLU A 127 0.81 -13.59 -1.04
C GLU A 127 0.24 -13.52 -2.46
N ALA A 128 -1.08 -13.62 -2.61
CA ALA A 128 -1.74 -13.50 -3.89
C ALA A 128 -1.53 -12.09 -4.50
N ALA A 129 -1.63 -11.04 -3.68
CA ALA A 129 -1.33 -9.67 -4.10
C ALA A 129 0.13 -9.48 -4.51
N CYS A 130 1.07 -9.99 -3.72
CA CYS A 130 2.50 -9.91 -4.05
C CYS A 130 2.83 -10.70 -5.32
N GLY A 131 2.24 -11.89 -5.51
CA GLY A 131 2.38 -12.69 -6.72
C GLY A 131 1.85 -11.97 -7.96
N TYR A 132 0.66 -11.35 -7.84
CA TYR A 132 0.11 -10.53 -8.92
C TYR A 132 1.04 -9.36 -9.26
N ILE A 133 1.56 -8.65 -8.26
CA ILE A 133 2.47 -7.53 -8.48
C ILE A 133 3.75 -7.99 -9.21
N LYS A 134 4.38 -9.08 -8.74
CA LYS A 134 5.59 -9.61 -9.37
C LYS A 134 5.37 -10.01 -10.83
N ASN A 135 4.28 -10.72 -11.11
CA ASN A 135 4.01 -11.24 -12.44
C ASN A 135 3.70 -10.14 -13.47
N ASN A 136 3.16 -9.01 -13.02
CA ASN A 136 2.71 -7.93 -13.92
C ASN A 136 3.64 -6.71 -13.94
N PHE A 137 4.46 -6.53 -12.91
CA PHE A 137 5.29 -5.33 -12.74
C PHE A 137 6.74 -5.63 -12.37
N GLY A 138 7.10 -6.88 -12.11
CA GLY A 138 8.48 -7.29 -11.89
C GLY A 138 9.32 -7.09 -13.15
N ALA A 139 10.64 -6.96 -12.99
CA ALA A 139 11.53 -6.98 -14.12
C ALA A 139 11.42 -8.35 -14.80
N THR A 140 10.97 -8.38 -16.05
CA THR A 140 11.08 -9.56 -16.89
C THR A 140 12.56 -9.78 -17.20
N CYS A 141 13.09 -10.95 -16.88
CA CYS A 141 14.31 -11.42 -17.52
C CYS A 141 13.94 -11.70 -18.98
N GLU A 142 14.28 -10.79 -19.89
CA GLU A 142 14.45 -11.14 -21.31
C GLU A 142 15.82 -11.78 -21.52
#